data_AF-A0A2M8AYV6-F1
#
_entry.id   AF-A0A2M8AYV6-F1
#
_cell.length_a   1.000
_cell.length_b   1.000
_cell.length_c   1.000
_cell.angle_alpha   90.00
_cell.angle_beta   90.00
_cell.angle_gamma   90.00
#
_symmetry.space_group_name_H-M   'P 1'
#
loop_
_entity.id
_entity.type
_entity.pdbx_description
1 polymer ?
#
loop_
_entity_poly.entity_id
_entity_poly.type
_entity_poly.pdbx_seq_one_letter_code
_entity_poly.pdbx_strand_id
1 'polypeptide(L)'
;MGSDIKKFVNPKFLNSIDVVLMRDLFARHFKDDGLPLVFEGEVAEIRKRMAAYFAAPITAWSEGLIADLHRVAELGTGEGMQLILNEARRQGVTLYSDLDAEQADSAPVRHESKHVALHAYLHHHPIFEAAADFQALRAPTAMAEFRGPQRDVGADLTEAASAAFKAAIVKLFAQDLQGDYCRLGPYEEDGEINLVVSHGAPVTTTPVVAGDREQIITLRAVKYAALRYASNEGLLRIGGVPRAQQAEVAAIFAEHILGRPGFFAGKDARDLYALDPITAFGPDFAFEHAFDERILEVRIVAAAADFFAEDEDGAWRHVRSWESKDASGAALRHFKASEVRFGRGWRLGEITFRVFFK
;
A
#
# COMPACT_ATOMS: atom_id res chain seq x y z
N MET A 1 10.07 5.44 -4.95
CA MET A 1 11.06 6.02 -5.89
C MET A 1 10.33 7.13 -6.61
N GLY A 2 10.61 8.40 -6.30
CA GLY A 2 9.81 9.52 -6.82
C GLY A 2 9.87 9.54 -8.34
N SER A 3 8.71 9.53 -9.00
CA SER A 3 8.65 9.73 -10.45
C SER A 3 9.36 11.03 -10.78
N ASP A 4 10.33 10.99 -11.68
CA ASP A 4 11.02 12.18 -12.15
C ASP A 4 9.98 13.18 -12.69
N ILE A 5 9.80 14.27 -11.95
CA ILE A 5 8.75 15.25 -12.24
C ILE A 5 8.94 15.89 -13.62
N LYS A 6 10.18 15.96 -14.14
CA LYS A 6 10.42 16.41 -15.52
C LYS A 6 9.92 15.41 -16.55
N LYS A 7 9.95 14.11 -16.27
CA LYS A 7 9.32 13.10 -17.15
C LYS A 7 7.80 13.21 -17.11
N PHE A 8 7.24 13.61 -15.98
CA PHE A 8 5.81 13.88 -15.87
C PHE A 8 5.43 15.11 -16.71
N VAL A 9 6.12 16.24 -16.54
CA VAL A 9 5.88 17.49 -17.26
C VAL A 9 6.62 17.52 -18.61
N ASN A 10 6.41 16.47 -19.42
CA ASN A 10 7.05 16.34 -20.73
C ASN A 10 6.34 17.15 -21.83
N PRO A 11 6.97 17.36 -23.00
CA PRO A 11 6.36 18.13 -24.09
C PRO A 11 5.00 17.59 -24.55
N LYS A 12 4.79 16.26 -24.53
CA LYS A 12 3.50 15.67 -24.88
C LYS A 12 2.40 16.14 -23.93
N PHE A 13 2.67 16.11 -22.62
CA PHE A 13 1.73 16.59 -21.60
C PHE A 13 1.48 18.09 -21.73
N LEU A 14 2.53 18.91 -21.86
CA LEU A 14 2.38 20.37 -22.00
C LEU A 14 1.63 20.78 -23.27
N ASN A 15 1.69 19.96 -24.33
CA ASN A 15 0.97 20.19 -25.57
C ASN A 15 -0.48 19.68 -25.53
N SER A 16 -0.81 18.72 -24.65
CA SER A 16 -2.17 18.19 -24.54
C SER A 16 -2.98 18.87 -23.44
N ILE A 17 -2.37 19.21 -22.28
CA ILE A 17 -3.06 19.68 -21.08
C ILE A 17 -3.97 20.89 -21.30
N ASP A 18 -5.13 20.92 -20.64
CA ASP A 18 -5.99 22.10 -20.59
C ASP A 18 -5.25 23.24 -19.90
N VAL A 19 -5.17 24.38 -20.59
CA VAL A 19 -4.48 25.57 -20.11
C VAL A 19 -5.17 26.16 -18.90
N VAL A 20 -6.50 26.01 -18.78
CA VAL A 20 -7.27 26.48 -17.62
C VAL A 20 -6.88 25.69 -16.37
N LEU A 21 -6.77 24.35 -16.47
CA LEU A 21 -6.31 23.52 -15.35
C LEU A 21 -4.90 23.89 -14.89
N MET A 22 -4.01 24.21 -15.83
CA MET A 22 -2.65 24.65 -15.50
C MET A 22 -2.62 26.03 -14.85
N ARG A 23 -3.47 26.97 -15.30
CA ARG A 23 -3.63 28.27 -14.63
C ARG A 23 -4.11 28.07 -13.20
N ASP A 24 -5.15 27.26 -13.00
CA ASP A 24 -5.75 27.01 -11.69
C ASP A 24 -4.76 26.32 -10.75
N LEU A 25 -3.92 25.41 -11.26
CA LEU A 25 -2.79 24.83 -10.52
C LEU A 25 -1.79 25.91 -10.07
N PHE A 26 -1.39 26.82 -10.96
CA PHE A 26 -0.45 27.88 -10.61
C PHE A 26 -1.06 28.87 -9.60
N ALA A 27 -2.33 29.24 -9.74
CA ALA A 27 -3.02 30.17 -8.85
C ALA A 27 -3.10 29.67 -7.39
N ARG A 28 -2.98 28.36 -7.15
CA ARG A 28 -2.89 27.81 -5.78
C ARG A 28 -1.61 28.21 -5.04
N HIS A 29 -0.53 28.47 -5.76
CA HIS A 29 0.81 28.69 -5.22
C HIS A 29 1.30 30.12 -5.38
N PHE A 30 0.67 30.87 -6.27
CA PHE A 30 1.00 32.25 -6.58
C PHE A 30 -0.27 33.09 -6.48
N LYS A 31 -0.20 34.25 -5.81
CA LYS A 31 -1.31 35.22 -5.85
C LYS A 31 -1.51 35.70 -7.29
N ASP A 32 -2.71 36.14 -7.65
CA ASP A 32 -3.07 36.49 -9.04
C ASP A 32 -2.08 37.48 -9.70
N ASP A 33 -1.56 38.46 -8.95
CA ASP A 33 -0.57 39.44 -9.45
C ASP A 33 0.89 38.93 -9.47
N GLY A 34 1.13 37.72 -8.97
CA GLY A 34 2.45 37.12 -8.78
C GLY A 34 2.67 35.84 -9.60
N LEU A 35 1.79 35.53 -10.55
CA LEU A 35 1.96 34.39 -11.43
C LEU A 35 3.25 34.53 -12.24
N PRO A 36 4.14 33.53 -12.25
CA PRO A 36 5.38 33.58 -13.05
C PRO A 36 5.13 33.47 -14.56
N LEU A 37 3.87 33.29 -14.96
CA LEU A 37 3.44 33.05 -16.33
C LEU A 37 2.10 33.72 -16.61
N VAL A 38 1.97 34.33 -17.79
CA VAL A 38 0.71 34.93 -18.25
C VAL A 38 -0.11 33.88 -19.02
N PHE A 39 -1.30 33.58 -18.50
CA PHE A 39 -2.26 32.61 -19.07
C PHE A 39 -3.32 33.28 -19.98
N GLU A 40 -2.97 34.40 -20.61
CA GLU A 40 -3.82 35.15 -21.53
C GLU A 40 -3.28 35.11 -22.97
N GLY A 41 -4.20 35.24 -23.94
CA GLY A 41 -3.91 35.26 -25.37
C GLY A 41 -4.08 33.90 -26.06
N GLU A 42 -3.41 33.71 -27.19
CA GLU A 42 -3.53 32.47 -27.96
C GLU A 42 -2.95 31.26 -27.23
N VAL A 43 -3.69 30.15 -27.26
CA VAL A 43 -3.32 28.88 -26.60
C VAL A 43 -1.93 28.39 -26.99
N ALA A 44 -1.54 28.54 -28.26
CA ALA A 44 -0.22 28.13 -28.74
C ALA A 44 0.91 28.90 -28.04
N GLU A 45 0.72 30.21 -27.82
CA GLU A 45 1.70 31.05 -27.15
C GLU A 45 1.73 30.77 -25.64
N ILE A 46 0.58 30.49 -25.02
CA ILE A 46 0.54 30.07 -23.60
C ILE A 46 1.31 28.75 -23.42
N ARG A 47 1.10 27.76 -24.29
CA ARG A 47 1.85 26.48 -24.26
C ARG A 47 3.35 26.69 -24.43
N LYS A 48 3.78 27.60 -25.31
CA LYS A 48 5.19 27.94 -25.50
C LYS A 48 5.80 28.55 -24.23
N ARG A 49 5.08 29.46 -23.56
CA ARG A 49 5.52 30.02 -22.27
C ARG A 49 5.62 28.92 -21.21
N MET A 50 4.62 28.03 -21.11
CA MET A 50 4.66 26.92 -20.16
C MET A 50 5.86 26.01 -20.40
N ALA A 51 6.15 25.67 -21.66
CA ALA A 51 7.33 24.90 -22.03
C ALA A 51 8.64 25.61 -21.62
N ALA A 52 8.72 26.93 -21.80
CA ALA A 52 9.88 27.71 -21.36
C ALA A 52 10.03 27.72 -19.82
N TYR A 53 8.94 27.86 -19.07
CA TYR A 53 8.96 27.80 -17.61
C TYR A 53 9.45 26.43 -17.09
N PHE A 54 8.92 25.34 -17.64
CA PHE A 54 9.32 23.98 -17.24
C PHE A 54 10.67 23.53 -17.83
N ALA A 55 11.26 24.30 -18.75
CA ALA A 55 12.64 24.09 -19.17
C ALA A 55 13.66 24.57 -18.12
N ALA A 56 13.26 25.46 -17.21
CA ALA A 56 14.11 25.93 -16.13
C ALA A 56 14.53 24.79 -15.17
N PRO A 57 15.61 24.99 -14.37
CA PRO A 57 15.93 24.09 -13.27
C PRO A 57 14.77 23.95 -12.29
N ILE A 58 14.55 22.75 -11.74
CA ILE A 58 13.46 22.49 -10.78
C ILE A 58 13.60 23.39 -9.54
N THR A 59 14.83 23.76 -9.16
CA THR A 59 15.12 24.69 -8.05
C THR A 59 14.53 26.08 -8.24
N ALA A 60 14.14 26.45 -9.46
CA ALA A 60 13.50 27.72 -9.76
C ALA A 60 11.97 27.66 -9.63
N TRP A 61 11.37 26.49 -9.41
CA TRP A 61 9.93 26.34 -9.27
C TRP A 61 9.50 26.48 -7.81
N SER A 62 8.25 26.89 -7.58
CA SER A 62 7.67 26.89 -6.23
C SER A 62 7.64 25.48 -5.63
N GLU A 63 8.04 25.34 -4.36
CA GLU A 63 7.98 24.06 -3.64
C GLU A 63 6.57 23.48 -3.60
N GLY A 64 5.55 24.34 -3.43
CA GLY A 64 4.15 23.91 -3.44
C GLY A 64 3.72 23.37 -4.81
N LEU A 65 4.15 24.01 -5.90
CA LEU A 65 3.88 23.51 -7.25
C LEU A 65 4.54 22.16 -7.50
N ILE A 66 5.79 21.99 -7.06
CA ILE A 66 6.51 20.72 -7.14
C ILE A 66 5.75 19.62 -6.37
N ALA A 67 5.29 19.92 -5.16
CA ALA A 67 4.54 18.97 -4.32
C ALA A 67 3.23 18.54 -4.99
N ASP A 68 2.42 19.48 -5.48
CA ASP A 68 1.14 19.18 -6.14
C ASP A 68 1.36 18.35 -7.41
N LEU A 69 2.34 18.71 -8.24
CA LEU A 69 2.68 17.95 -9.45
C LEU A 69 3.15 16.52 -9.11
N HIS A 70 3.88 16.32 -8.01
CA HIS A 70 4.27 14.99 -7.57
C HIS A 70 3.05 14.16 -7.17
N ARG A 71 2.10 14.73 -6.42
CA ARG A 71 0.86 14.02 -6.06
C ARG A 71 0.06 13.65 -7.31
N VAL A 72 -0.14 14.60 -8.23
CA VAL A 72 -0.84 14.34 -9.49
C VAL A 72 -0.11 13.27 -10.32
N ALA A 73 1.22 13.24 -10.31
CA ALA A 73 2.00 12.23 -11.03
C ALA A 73 1.80 10.81 -10.48
N GLU A 74 1.53 10.65 -9.17
CA GLU A 74 1.26 9.33 -8.56
C GLU A 74 0.00 8.67 -9.12
N LEU A 75 -1.06 9.46 -9.41
CA LEU A 75 -2.31 8.97 -10.01
C LEU A 75 -2.42 9.22 -11.53
N GLY A 76 -1.43 9.90 -12.13
CA GLY A 76 -1.40 10.25 -13.55
C GLY A 76 -1.14 9.08 -14.50
N THR A 77 -1.38 7.84 -14.06
CA THR A 77 -1.17 6.58 -14.81
C THR A 77 -2.50 6.00 -15.28
N GLY A 78 -2.47 5.02 -16.18
CA GLY A 78 -3.69 4.34 -16.62
C GLY A 78 -4.45 3.68 -15.46
N GLU A 79 -3.74 3.08 -14.50
CA GLU A 79 -4.32 2.49 -13.29
C GLU A 79 -4.90 3.58 -12.37
N GLY A 80 -4.14 4.65 -12.09
CA GLY A 80 -4.61 5.75 -11.25
C GLY A 80 -5.87 6.43 -11.81
N MET A 81 -5.96 6.57 -13.13
CA MET A 81 -7.17 7.03 -13.80
C MET A 81 -8.37 6.10 -13.54
N GLN A 82 -8.20 4.79 -13.63
CA GLN A 82 -9.29 3.84 -13.34
C GLN A 82 -9.73 3.93 -11.88
N LEU A 83 -8.80 4.10 -10.94
CA LEU A 83 -9.13 4.31 -9.52
C LEU A 83 -9.98 5.57 -9.32
N ILE A 84 -9.59 6.71 -9.93
CA ILE A 84 -10.35 7.96 -9.87
C ILE A 84 -11.75 7.79 -10.45
N LEU A 85 -11.88 7.15 -11.62
CA LEU A 85 -13.17 6.94 -12.28
C LEU A 85 -14.09 6.00 -11.48
N ASN A 86 -13.53 4.92 -10.93
CA ASN A 86 -14.29 4.00 -10.08
C ASN A 86 -14.77 4.69 -8.80
N GLU A 87 -13.93 5.54 -8.21
CA GLU A 87 -14.29 6.26 -7.00
C GLU A 87 -15.34 7.35 -7.24
N ALA A 88 -15.23 8.06 -8.37
CA ALA A 88 -16.27 8.99 -8.80
C ALA A 88 -17.61 8.27 -9.00
N ARG A 89 -17.60 7.10 -9.65
CA ARG A 89 -18.80 6.26 -9.80
C ARG A 89 -19.35 5.79 -8.45
N ARG A 90 -18.49 5.36 -7.53
CA ARG A 90 -18.87 4.92 -6.17
C ARG A 90 -19.56 6.02 -5.39
N GLN A 91 -19.08 7.25 -5.51
CA GLN A 91 -19.64 8.43 -4.83
C GLN A 91 -20.78 9.11 -5.62
N GLY A 92 -21.15 8.60 -6.80
CA GLY A 92 -22.18 9.21 -7.65
C GLY A 92 -21.80 10.59 -8.19
N VAL A 93 -20.51 10.90 -8.29
CA VAL A 93 -20.00 12.19 -8.77
C VAL A 93 -19.66 12.10 -10.24
N THR A 94 -20.24 13.00 -11.03
CA THR A 94 -19.89 13.21 -12.43
C THR A 94 -18.67 14.11 -12.51
N LEU A 95 -17.51 13.57 -12.92
CA LEU A 95 -16.27 14.34 -13.04
C LEU A 95 -16.27 15.35 -14.20
N TYR A 96 -16.99 15.04 -15.29
CA TYR A 96 -17.10 15.89 -16.48
C TYR A 96 -18.58 16.00 -16.84
N SER A 97 -19.11 17.22 -16.94
CA SER A 97 -20.53 17.41 -17.23
C SER A 97 -20.81 17.11 -18.72
N ASP A 98 -22.02 16.65 -19.07
CA ASP A 98 -22.36 16.36 -20.49
C ASP A 98 -22.30 17.63 -21.38
N LEU A 99 -22.42 18.83 -20.79
CA LEU A 99 -22.21 20.11 -21.48
C LEU A 99 -20.76 20.30 -21.96
N ASP A 100 -19.82 19.62 -21.33
CA ASP A 100 -18.41 19.60 -21.72
C ASP A 100 -18.14 18.64 -22.90
N ALA A 101 -19.07 17.75 -23.23
CA ALA A 101 -18.92 16.76 -24.30
C ALA A 101 -19.33 17.30 -25.69
N GLU A 102 -20.25 18.27 -25.75
CA GLU A 102 -20.80 18.79 -27.02
C GLU A 102 -19.84 19.74 -27.78
N GLN A 103 -18.70 20.12 -27.21
CA GLN A 103 -17.77 21.11 -27.79
C GLN A 103 -16.47 20.53 -28.40
N ALA A 104 -16.27 19.22 -28.44
CA ALA A 104 -15.01 18.63 -28.93
C ALA A 104 -15.22 17.57 -30.03
N ASP A 105 -14.79 17.90 -31.26
CA ASP A 105 -14.89 17.07 -32.48
C ASP A 105 -13.94 15.84 -32.51
N SER A 106 -13.39 15.46 -31.36
CA SER A 106 -12.50 14.31 -31.20
C SER A 106 -12.67 13.73 -29.79
N ALA A 107 -12.42 12.42 -29.62
CA ALA A 107 -12.45 11.78 -28.30
C ALA A 107 -11.67 12.65 -27.30
N PRO A 108 -12.32 13.26 -26.30
CA PRO A 108 -11.76 14.47 -25.73
C PRO A 108 -10.50 14.12 -24.94
N VAL A 109 -9.44 14.90 -25.19
CA VAL A 109 -8.14 14.88 -24.48
C VAL A 109 -8.31 14.86 -22.94
N ARG A 110 -9.50 15.28 -22.48
CA ARG A 110 -10.06 15.18 -21.11
C ARG A 110 -10.07 13.78 -20.49
N HIS A 111 -9.79 12.71 -21.25
CA HIS A 111 -9.68 11.34 -20.73
C HIS A 111 -8.24 10.79 -20.71
N GLU A 112 -7.22 11.62 -20.93
CA GLU A 112 -5.83 11.21 -20.66
C GLU A 112 -5.58 11.11 -19.14
N SER A 113 -4.85 10.10 -18.69
CA SER A 113 -4.65 9.82 -17.26
C SER A 113 -4.13 11.01 -16.45
N LYS A 114 -3.19 11.78 -17.00
CA LYS A 114 -2.63 12.96 -16.34
C LYS A 114 -3.63 14.11 -16.23
N HIS A 115 -4.54 14.25 -17.20
CA HIS A 115 -5.59 15.25 -17.18
C HIS A 115 -6.64 14.91 -16.16
N VAL A 116 -7.09 13.66 -16.14
CA VAL A 116 -8.05 13.16 -15.14
C VAL A 116 -7.49 13.33 -13.73
N ALA A 117 -6.22 12.97 -13.51
CA ALA A 117 -5.56 13.17 -12.23
C ALA A 117 -5.50 14.65 -11.82
N LEU A 118 -5.09 15.56 -12.72
CA LEU A 118 -5.03 16.99 -12.39
C LEU A 118 -6.43 17.59 -12.15
N HIS A 119 -7.40 17.25 -12.99
CA HIS A 119 -8.78 17.70 -12.86
C HIS A 119 -9.40 17.25 -11.54
N ALA A 120 -9.27 15.96 -11.21
CA ALA A 120 -9.75 15.42 -9.94
C ALA A 120 -9.02 16.06 -8.75
N TYR A 121 -7.70 16.27 -8.86
CA TYR A 121 -6.93 16.93 -7.80
C TYR A 121 -7.43 18.34 -7.48
N LEU A 122 -7.73 19.14 -8.53
CA LEU A 122 -8.13 20.54 -8.39
C LEU A 122 -9.61 20.72 -8.04
N HIS A 123 -10.50 19.97 -8.69
CA HIS A 123 -11.95 20.21 -8.62
C HIS A 123 -12.72 19.15 -7.82
N HIS A 124 -12.14 17.96 -7.65
CA HIS A 124 -12.77 16.84 -6.93
C HIS A 124 -11.81 16.20 -5.92
N HIS A 125 -11.15 17.04 -5.12
CA HIS A 125 -10.08 16.63 -4.23
C HIS A 125 -10.43 15.41 -3.33
N PRO A 126 -11.65 15.28 -2.77
CA PRO A 126 -12.03 14.08 -2.01
C PRO A 126 -11.96 12.77 -2.81
N ILE A 127 -12.30 12.80 -4.10
CA ILE A 127 -12.23 11.63 -5.00
C ILE A 127 -10.77 11.31 -5.29
N PHE A 128 -9.95 12.33 -5.53
CA PHE A 128 -8.51 12.15 -5.74
C PHE A 128 -7.84 11.50 -4.52
N GLU A 129 -8.11 12.00 -3.31
CA GLU A 129 -7.57 11.43 -2.07
C GLU A 129 -8.02 9.99 -1.86
N ALA A 130 -9.29 9.68 -2.15
CA ALA A 130 -9.79 8.32 -2.01
C ALA A 130 -9.17 7.35 -3.03
N ALA A 131 -8.95 7.80 -4.27
CA ALA A 131 -8.21 7.02 -5.26
C ALA A 131 -6.74 6.80 -4.85
N ALA A 132 -6.10 7.82 -4.25
CA ALA A 132 -4.74 7.70 -3.73
C ALA A 132 -4.65 6.68 -2.59
N ASP A 133 -5.65 6.64 -1.71
CA ASP A 133 -5.75 5.64 -0.66
C ASP A 133 -5.90 4.22 -1.21
N PHE A 134 -6.76 4.01 -2.19
CA PHE A 134 -6.89 2.70 -2.83
C PHE A 134 -5.58 2.25 -3.49
N GLN A 135 -4.86 3.16 -4.15
CA GLN A 135 -3.54 2.86 -4.69
C GLN A 135 -2.56 2.49 -3.57
N ALA A 136 -2.57 3.22 -2.45
CA ALA A 136 -1.73 2.96 -1.31
C ALA A 136 -2.05 1.63 -0.61
N LEU A 137 -3.33 1.22 -0.55
CA LEU A 137 -3.72 -0.10 -0.05
C LEU A 137 -3.11 -1.22 -0.91
N ARG A 138 -3.08 -1.05 -2.24
CA ARG A 138 -2.60 -2.06 -3.19
C ARG A 138 -1.08 -2.07 -3.37
N ALA A 139 -0.39 -1.00 -2.98
CA ALA A 139 1.04 -0.82 -3.22
C ALA A 139 1.97 -1.79 -2.46
N PRO A 140 1.72 -2.18 -1.20
CA PRO A 140 2.60 -3.09 -0.48
C PRO A 140 2.61 -4.49 -1.12
N THR A 141 3.77 -4.93 -1.59
CA THR A 141 3.96 -6.29 -2.12
C THR A 141 4.13 -7.34 -1.01
N ALA A 142 4.44 -6.90 0.21
CA ALA A 142 4.48 -7.71 1.41
C ALA A 142 4.02 -6.88 2.61
N MET A 143 3.18 -7.46 3.46
CA MET A 143 2.69 -6.83 4.69
C MET A 143 3.14 -7.65 5.89
N ALA A 144 3.47 -6.96 6.98
CA ALA A 144 3.72 -7.61 8.26
C ALA A 144 2.38 -8.03 8.85
N GLU A 145 2.29 -9.30 9.22
CA GLU A 145 1.06 -9.88 9.73
C GLU A 145 1.14 -10.07 11.25
N PHE A 146 0.05 -9.76 11.94
CA PHE A 146 -0.12 -9.85 13.39
C PHE A 146 -1.47 -10.51 13.70
N ARG A 147 -1.47 -11.68 14.35
CA ARG A 147 -2.69 -12.39 14.74
C ARG A 147 -2.91 -12.29 16.24
N GLY A 148 -4.11 -11.88 16.61
CA GLY A 148 -4.54 -11.89 18.00
C GLY A 148 -4.94 -13.28 18.48
N PRO A 149 -5.07 -13.48 19.80
CA PRO A 149 -5.42 -14.77 20.39
C PRO A 149 -6.86 -15.20 20.12
N GLN A 150 -7.72 -14.31 19.62
CA GLN A 150 -9.14 -14.55 19.41
C GLN A 150 -9.54 -14.15 17.99
N ARG A 151 -10.45 -14.93 17.42
CA ARG A 151 -11.15 -14.63 16.17
C ARG A 151 -12.44 -13.86 16.46
N ASP A 152 -13.05 -13.33 15.41
CA ASP A 152 -14.34 -12.64 15.44
C ASP A 152 -14.36 -11.43 16.39
N VAL A 153 -13.24 -10.69 16.42
CA VAL A 153 -13.13 -9.45 17.19
C VAL A 153 -13.42 -8.28 16.26
N GLY A 154 -14.58 -7.65 16.43
CA GLY A 154 -14.96 -6.46 15.66
C GLY A 154 -14.09 -5.25 16.00
N ALA A 155 -13.97 -4.32 15.06
CA ALA A 155 -13.32 -3.05 15.28
C ALA A 155 -14.35 -1.93 15.53
N ASP A 156 -13.93 -0.95 16.31
CA ASP A 156 -14.63 0.30 16.54
C ASP A 156 -14.08 1.38 15.59
N LEU A 157 -14.87 1.73 14.58
CA LEU A 157 -14.58 2.81 13.63
C LEU A 157 -15.39 4.08 13.93
N THR A 158 -15.92 4.24 15.15
CA THR A 158 -16.55 5.50 15.55
C THR A 158 -15.59 6.67 15.38
N GLU A 159 -16.14 7.87 15.24
CA GLU A 159 -15.34 9.10 15.08
C GLU A 159 -14.37 9.28 16.26
N ALA A 160 -14.81 8.95 17.48
CA ALA A 160 -14.00 9.02 18.69
C ALA A 160 -12.81 8.02 18.66
N ALA A 161 -13.06 6.76 18.32
CA ALA A 161 -12.02 5.73 18.21
C ALA A 161 -11.01 6.07 17.09
N SER A 162 -11.52 6.48 15.93
CA SER A 162 -10.72 6.91 14.79
C SER A 162 -9.86 8.14 15.10
N ALA A 163 -10.41 9.12 15.83
CA ALA A 163 -9.66 10.31 16.25
C ALA A 163 -8.57 9.99 17.27
N ALA A 164 -8.86 9.11 18.24
CA ALA A 164 -7.87 8.66 19.22
C ALA A 164 -6.73 7.88 18.56
N PHE A 165 -7.07 6.94 17.66
CA PHE A 165 -6.11 6.21 16.85
C PHE A 165 -5.22 7.14 16.02
N LYS A 166 -5.84 8.11 15.32
CA LYS A 166 -5.13 9.11 14.52
C LYS A 166 -4.14 9.91 15.38
N ALA A 167 -4.56 10.38 16.55
CA ALA A 167 -3.70 11.15 17.45
C ALA A 167 -2.49 10.34 17.93
N ALA A 168 -2.69 9.05 18.26
CA ALA A 168 -1.60 8.17 18.68
C ALA A 168 -0.62 7.85 17.53
N ILE A 169 -1.13 7.58 16.33
CA ILE A 169 -0.29 7.33 15.14
C ILE A 169 0.49 8.58 14.72
N VAL A 170 -0.12 9.78 14.77
CA VAL A 170 0.59 11.05 14.54
C VAL A 170 1.80 11.16 15.46
N LYS A 171 1.60 10.89 16.76
CA LYS A 171 2.68 10.95 17.75
C LYS A 171 3.79 9.95 17.47
N LEU A 172 3.46 8.76 16.97
CA LEU A 172 4.44 7.75 16.55
C LEU A 172 5.27 8.26 15.36
N PHE A 173 4.62 8.71 14.29
CA PHE A 173 5.33 9.14 13.09
C PHE A 173 6.09 10.47 13.28
N ALA A 174 5.60 11.38 14.11
CA ALA A 174 6.26 12.65 14.42
C ALA A 174 7.66 12.47 15.05
N GLN A 175 7.93 11.36 15.74
CA GLN A 175 9.23 11.08 16.38
C GLN A 175 10.39 11.04 15.38
N ASP A 176 10.11 10.71 14.11
CA ASP A 176 11.10 10.60 13.03
C ASP A 176 11.20 11.88 12.16
N LEU A 177 10.81 13.04 12.68
CA LEU A 177 10.83 14.33 11.97
C LEU A 177 9.94 14.36 10.72
N GLN A 178 8.87 13.56 10.71
CA GLN A 178 7.97 13.35 9.56
C GLN A 178 6.90 14.45 9.39
N GLY A 179 6.83 15.41 10.31
CA GLY A 179 5.83 16.49 10.33
C GLY A 179 4.49 16.04 10.92
N ASP A 180 3.58 17.00 11.18
CA ASP A 180 2.30 16.75 11.86
C ASP A 180 1.16 16.35 10.90
N TYR A 181 1.46 16.25 9.59
CA TYR A 181 0.46 15.85 8.60
C TYR A 181 0.11 14.37 8.78
N CYS A 182 -1.16 14.10 9.10
CA CYS A 182 -1.72 12.77 9.10
C CYS A 182 -3.16 12.79 8.58
N ARG A 183 -3.47 11.92 7.64
CA ARG A 183 -4.84 11.65 7.18
C ARG A 183 -5.16 10.18 7.44
N LEU A 184 -6.38 9.89 7.87
CA LEU A 184 -6.91 8.55 8.03
C LEU A 184 -8.06 8.37 7.04
N GLY A 185 -7.93 7.42 6.12
CA GLY A 185 -8.98 7.01 5.20
C GLY A 185 -9.47 5.61 5.56
N PRO A 186 -10.66 5.46 6.20
CA PRO A 186 -11.26 4.16 6.43
C PRO A 186 -11.99 3.65 5.19
N TYR A 187 -11.81 2.36 4.90
CA TYR A 187 -12.44 1.63 3.80
C TYR A 187 -12.88 0.26 4.30
N GLU A 188 -14.11 -0.14 3.98
CA GLU A 188 -14.58 -1.50 4.19
C GLU A 188 -14.67 -2.18 2.83
N GLU A 189 -13.99 -3.31 2.68
CA GLU A 189 -14.02 -4.14 1.46
C GLU A 189 -13.96 -5.61 1.89
N ASP A 190 -14.86 -6.44 1.34
CA ASP A 190 -14.92 -7.88 1.60
C ASP A 190 -14.95 -8.31 3.09
N GLY A 191 -15.51 -7.46 3.96
CA GLY A 191 -15.55 -7.70 5.41
C GLY A 191 -14.21 -7.47 6.12
N GLU A 192 -13.19 -7.00 5.40
CA GLU A 192 -11.96 -6.45 5.97
C GLU A 192 -12.09 -4.95 6.20
N ILE A 193 -11.50 -4.51 7.31
CA ILE A 193 -11.37 -3.11 7.65
C ILE A 193 -10.00 -2.63 7.18
N ASN A 194 -10.02 -1.70 6.24
CA ASN A 194 -8.83 -1.14 5.62
C ASN A 194 -8.66 0.30 6.09
N LEU A 195 -7.50 0.63 6.65
CA LEU A 195 -7.15 1.99 7.03
C LEU A 195 -5.90 2.42 6.26
N VAL A 196 -5.97 3.55 5.59
CA VAL A 196 -4.80 4.23 5.03
C VAL A 196 -4.42 5.38 5.93
N VAL A 197 -3.18 5.39 6.39
CA VAL A 197 -2.59 6.52 7.08
C VAL A 197 -1.61 7.22 6.15
N SER A 198 -1.99 8.39 5.64
CA SER A 198 -1.06 9.28 4.93
C SER A 198 -0.26 10.07 5.96
N HIS A 199 1.08 10.05 5.87
CA HIS A 199 1.98 10.78 6.77
C HIS A 199 3.12 11.43 5.98
N GLY A 200 3.75 12.48 6.53
CA GLY A 200 4.90 13.08 5.85
C GLY A 200 6.13 12.15 5.87
N ALA A 201 6.98 12.24 4.85
CA ALA A 201 8.28 11.61 4.86
C ALA A 201 9.30 12.50 5.61
N PRO A 202 10.44 11.96 6.05
CA PRO A 202 11.61 12.78 6.35
C PRO A 202 11.97 13.64 5.14
N VAL A 203 12.46 14.87 5.38
CA VAL A 203 12.90 15.75 4.29
C VAL A 203 14.04 15.08 3.56
N THR A 204 13.83 14.80 2.27
CA THR A 204 14.91 14.36 1.40
C THR A 204 15.53 15.59 0.75
N THR A 205 16.82 15.79 1.00
CA THR A 205 17.65 16.79 0.32
C THR A 205 18.31 16.12 -0.88
N THR A 206 17.84 16.43 -2.09
CA THR A 206 18.54 16.00 -3.30
C THR A 206 19.49 17.12 -3.74
N PRO A 207 20.82 16.90 -3.68
CA PRO A 207 21.76 17.85 -4.23
C PRO A 207 21.63 17.84 -5.75
N VAL A 208 21.41 19.01 -6.33
CA VAL A 208 21.37 19.23 -7.77
C VAL A 208 22.43 20.26 -8.13
N VAL A 209 23.18 19.97 -9.20
CA VAL A 209 24.16 20.91 -9.74
C VAL A 209 23.40 21.91 -10.61
N ALA A 210 23.38 23.18 -10.18
CA ALA A 210 22.81 24.29 -10.94
C ALA A 210 23.95 25.22 -11.36
N GLY A 211 24.50 24.99 -12.57
CA GLY A 211 25.67 25.73 -13.05
C GLY A 211 26.95 25.29 -12.34
N ASP A 212 27.63 26.24 -11.68
CA ASP A 212 28.88 26.02 -10.93
C ASP A 212 28.65 25.82 -9.42
N ARG A 213 27.38 25.73 -8.96
CA ARG A 213 27.02 25.61 -7.54
C ARG A 213 26.12 24.41 -7.27
N GLU A 214 26.35 23.79 -6.13
CA GLU A 214 25.45 22.79 -5.55
C GLU A 214 24.25 23.52 -4.92
N GLN A 215 23.03 23.13 -5.31
CA GLN A 215 21.79 23.58 -4.71
C GLN A 215 21.03 22.38 -4.14
N ILE A 216 20.29 22.61 -3.07
CA ILE A 216 19.51 21.56 -2.40
C ILE A 216 18.04 21.79 -2.71
N ILE A 217 17.38 20.79 -3.27
CA ILE A 217 15.91 20.74 -3.31
C ILE A 217 15.45 19.98 -2.07
N THR A 218 14.67 20.65 -1.23
CA THR A 218 13.97 20.04 -0.10
C THR A 218 12.62 19.53 -0.55
N LEU A 219 12.46 18.21 -0.61
CA LEU A 219 11.17 17.57 -0.85
C LEU A 219 10.72 16.83 0.42
N ARG A 220 9.48 17.08 0.82
CA ARG A 220 8.78 16.28 1.84
C ARG A 220 7.63 15.53 1.16
N ALA A 221 7.90 14.32 0.69
CA ALA A 221 6.89 13.47 0.08
C ALA A 221 5.84 13.02 1.10
N VAL A 222 4.63 12.70 0.64
CA VAL A 222 3.65 11.96 1.44
C VAL A 222 4.00 10.47 1.33
N LYS A 223 4.01 9.77 2.46
CA LYS A 223 4.06 8.31 2.54
C LYS A 223 2.73 7.79 3.04
N TYR A 224 2.48 6.53 2.75
CA TYR A 224 1.24 5.86 3.13
C TYR A 224 1.57 4.59 3.89
N ALA A 225 0.93 4.43 5.05
CA ALA A 225 0.84 3.17 5.75
C ALA A 225 -0.53 2.55 5.46
N ALA A 226 -0.53 1.28 5.08
CA ALA A 226 -1.74 0.52 4.79
C ALA A 226 -1.95 -0.50 5.91
N LEU A 227 -3.14 -0.49 6.51
CA LEU A 227 -3.57 -1.43 7.53
C LEU A 227 -4.77 -2.19 7.01
N ARG A 228 -4.77 -3.52 7.11
CA ARG A 228 -5.91 -4.37 6.76
C ARG A 228 -6.22 -5.31 7.90
N TYR A 229 -7.45 -5.28 8.38
CA TYR A 229 -7.86 -6.08 9.52
C TYR A 229 -9.02 -7.00 9.15
N ALA A 230 -8.78 -8.30 9.27
CA ALA A 230 -9.77 -9.35 9.06
C ALA A 230 -10.34 -9.79 10.42
N SER A 231 -11.54 -9.29 10.74
CA SER A 231 -12.17 -9.52 12.05
C SER A 231 -12.41 -11.02 12.33
N ASN A 232 -12.82 -11.77 11.30
CA ASN A 232 -13.05 -13.22 11.36
C ASN A 232 -11.79 -14.03 11.70
N GLU A 233 -10.61 -13.51 11.39
CA GLU A 233 -9.33 -14.17 11.68
C GLU A 233 -8.61 -13.58 12.90
N GLY A 234 -9.04 -12.40 13.36
CA GLY A 234 -8.29 -11.60 14.32
C GLY A 234 -6.92 -11.20 13.77
N LEU A 235 -6.81 -10.97 12.46
CA LEU A 235 -5.55 -10.79 11.74
C LEU A 235 -5.40 -9.35 11.24
N LEU A 236 -4.33 -8.67 11.65
CA LEU A 236 -3.93 -7.36 11.16
C LEU A 236 -2.73 -7.49 10.23
N ARG A 237 -2.80 -6.85 9.07
CA ARG A 237 -1.72 -6.72 8.09
C ARG A 237 -1.28 -5.27 7.99
N ILE A 238 0.02 -5.02 8.04
CA ILE A 238 0.63 -3.68 8.06
C ILE A 238 1.65 -3.55 6.92
N GLY A 239 1.43 -2.60 6.02
CA GLY A 239 2.32 -2.28 4.91
C GLY A 239 2.70 -0.79 4.91
N GLY A 240 3.80 -0.45 4.23
CA GLY A 240 4.27 0.94 4.13
C GLY A 240 4.94 1.53 5.39
N VAL A 241 4.99 0.76 6.49
CA VAL A 241 5.61 1.15 7.77
C VAL A 241 6.99 0.47 7.93
N PRO A 242 8.05 1.18 8.38
CA PRO A 242 9.33 0.59 8.72
C PRO A 242 9.21 -0.58 9.71
N ARG A 243 10.01 -1.64 9.52
CA ARG A 243 9.94 -2.87 10.35
C ARG A 243 10.02 -2.61 11.86
N ALA A 244 10.80 -1.62 12.27
CA ALA A 244 10.96 -1.23 13.67
C ALA A 244 9.68 -0.67 14.32
N GLN A 245 8.79 -0.06 13.53
CA GLN A 245 7.58 0.61 14.02
C GLN A 245 6.31 -0.26 13.88
N GLN A 246 6.37 -1.35 13.12
CA GLN A 246 5.20 -2.19 12.84
C GLN A 246 4.52 -2.72 14.12
N ALA A 247 5.30 -3.14 15.12
CA ALA A 247 4.75 -3.65 16.38
C ALA A 247 4.04 -2.55 17.19
N GLU A 248 4.55 -1.33 17.14
CA GLU A 248 3.94 -0.19 17.82
C GLU A 248 2.65 0.27 17.12
N VAL A 249 2.63 0.28 15.78
CA VAL A 249 1.40 0.51 15.01
C VAL A 249 0.34 -0.56 15.33
N ALA A 250 0.72 -1.84 15.42
CA ALA A 250 -0.19 -2.91 15.82
C ALA A 250 -0.74 -2.69 17.25
N ALA A 251 0.10 -2.26 18.18
CA ALA A 251 -0.32 -1.96 19.56
C ALA A 251 -1.32 -0.79 19.63
N ILE A 252 -1.04 0.30 18.90
CA ILE A 252 -1.93 1.46 18.80
C ILE A 252 -3.27 1.08 18.18
N PHE A 253 -3.26 0.25 17.13
CA PHE A 253 -4.49 -0.28 16.52
C PHE A 253 -5.29 -1.13 17.53
N ALA A 254 -4.63 -2.04 18.23
CA ALA A 254 -5.27 -2.88 19.24
C ALA A 254 -5.91 -2.05 20.37
N GLU A 255 -5.23 -1.01 20.83
CA GLU A 255 -5.72 -0.13 21.88
C GLU A 255 -6.94 0.69 21.43
N HIS A 256 -6.85 1.40 20.31
CA HIS A 256 -7.86 2.39 19.94
C HIS A 256 -8.95 1.88 19.00
N ILE A 257 -8.61 0.95 18.10
CA ILE A 257 -9.55 0.43 17.11
C ILE A 257 -10.20 -0.87 17.60
N LEU A 258 -9.49 -1.71 18.33
CA LEU A 258 -10.09 -2.93 18.91
C LEU A 258 -10.57 -2.75 20.35
N GLY A 259 -10.18 -1.66 21.03
CA GLY A 259 -10.45 -1.48 22.47
C GLY A 259 -9.78 -2.56 23.36
N ARG A 260 -8.74 -3.22 22.84
CA ARG A 260 -8.06 -4.37 23.46
C ARG A 260 -6.55 -4.18 23.45
N PRO A 261 -6.00 -3.36 24.37
CA PRO A 261 -4.55 -3.18 24.49
C PRO A 261 -3.82 -4.53 24.60
N GLY A 262 -2.72 -4.68 23.86
CA GLY A 262 -1.91 -5.91 23.89
C GLY A 262 -2.47 -7.09 23.08
N PHE A 263 -3.56 -6.92 22.31
CA PHE A 263 -4.14 -7.99 21.49
C PHE A 263 -3.14 -8.68 20.56
N PHE A 264 -2.16 -7.94 20.02
CA PHE A 264 -1.08 -8.46 19.15
C PHE A 264 0.26 -8.64 19.85
N ALA A 265 0.32 -8.59 21.19
CA ALA A 265 1.58 -8.67 21.95
C ALA A 265 2.00 -10.11 22.29
N GLY A 266 1.21 -11.12 21.91
CA GLY A 266 1.54 -12.53 22.14
C GLY A 266 2.85 -12.91 21.45
N LYS A 267 3.62 -13.82 22.07
CA LYS A 267 4.87 -14.34 21.49
C LYS A 267 4.66 -14.92 20.08
N ASP A 268 3.51 -15.57 19.89
CA ASP A 268 3.14 -16.24 18.65
C ASP A 268 2.33 -15.33 17.70
N ALA A 269 2.12 -14.05 18.04
CA ALA A 269 1.32 -13.13 17.22
C ALA A 269 1.91 -12.92 15.81
N ARG A 270 3.19 -13.26 15.62
CA ARG A 270 3.89 -13.24 14.33
C ARG A 270 4.23 -14.63 13.79
N ASP A 271 4.02 -15.69 14.57
CA ASP A 271 4.23 -17.08 14.18
C ASP A 271 2.93 -17.67 13.62
N LEU A 272 2.52 -17.12 12.49
CA LEU A 272 1.19 -17.32 11.90
C LEU A 272 1.00 -18.66 11.22
N TYR A 273 2.11 -19.22 10.75
CA TYR A 273 2.14 -20.47 10.02
C TYR A 273 3.07 -21.41 10.78
N ALA A 274 2.48 -22.32 11.53
CA ALA A 274 3.20 -23.41 12.17
C ALA A 274 2.80 -24.73 11.52
N LEU A 275 3.77 -25.61 11.31
CA LEU A 275 3.52 -27.00 10.93
C LEU A 275 3.20 -27.87 12.14
N ASP A 276 3.13 -27.29 13.34
CA ASP A 276 2.83 -27.98 14.59
C ASP A 276 1.49 -28.73 14.57
N PRO A 277 0.38 -28.16 14.04
CA PRO A 277 -0.87 -28.92 13.93
C PRO A 277 -0.75 -30.17 13.05
N ILE A 278 -0.01 -30.07 11.94
CA ILE A 278 0.24 -31.19 11.03
C ILE A 278 1.19 -32.20 11.69
N THR A 279 2.20 -31.71 12.40
CA THR A 279 3.14 -32.52 13.18
C THR A 279 2.42 -33.31 14.28
N ALA A 280 1.47 -32.67 14.98
CA ALA A 280 0.67 -33.27 16.03
C ALA A 280 -0.32 -34.30 15.50
N PHE A 281 -0.94 -34.04 14.33
CA PHE A 281 -1.80 -35.02 13.65
C PHE A 281 -0.97 -36.21 13.12
N GLY A 282 0.23 -35.91 12.62
CA GLY A 282 1.17 -36.89 12.14
C GLY A 282 0.98 -37.28 10.66
N PRO A 283 1.55 -38.41 10.23
CA PRO A 283 1.70 -38.76 8.81
C PRO A 283 0.40 -38.91 8.00
N ASP A 284 -0.75 -39.02 8.68
CA ASP A 284 -2.07 -39.19 8.06
C ASP A 284 -2.79 -37.88 7.78
N PHE A 285 -2.19 -36.73 8.10
CA PHE A 285 -2.83 -35.45 7.89
C PHE A 285 -3.25 -35.27 6.43
N ALA A 286 -4.47 -34.81 6.25
CA ALA A 286 -5.04 -34.44 4.97
C ALA A 286 -5.75 -33.09 5.12
N PHE A 287 -5.68 -32.26 4.09
CA PHE A 287 -6.41 -30.99 4.08
C PHE A 287 -7.91 -31.25 3.91
N GLU A 288 -8.70 -30.69 4.81
CA GLU A 288 -10.14 -30.55 4.60
C GLU A 288 -10.38 -29.34 3.70
N HIS A 289 -11.02 -29.55 2.55
CA HIS A 289 -11.32 -28.49 1.57
C HIS A 289 -12.81 -28.41 1.22
N ALA A 290 -13.67 -29.11 1.96
CA ALA A 290 -15.11 -29.18 1.71
C ALA A 290 -15.83 -27.82 1.85
N PHE A 291 -15.17 -26.82 2.46
CA PHE A 291 -15.68 -25.46 2.60
C PHE A 291 -15.69 -24.65 1.29
N ASP A 292 -14.94 -25.07 0.27
CA ASP A 292 -14.91 -24.40 -1.05
C ASP A 292 -15.11 -25.42 -2.17
N GLU A 293 -16.32 -25.43 -2.75
CA GLU A 293 -16.69 -26.38 -3.80
C GLU A 293 -15.88 -26.22 -5.09
N ARG A 294 -15.14 -25.13 -5.28
CA ARG A 294 -14.25 -24.93 -6.44
C ARG A 294 -12.97 -25.77 -6.31
N ILE A 295 -12.61 -26.17 -5.10
CA ILE A 295 -11.44 -26.99 -4.84
C ILE A 295 -11.82 -28.47 -5.07
N LEU A 296 -11.21 -29.07 -6.09
CA LEU A 296 -11.40 -30.48 -6.43
C LEU A 296 -10.63 -31.39 -5.46
N GLU A 297 -9.36 -31.05 -5.19
CA GLU A 297 -8.46 -31.88 -4.37
C GLU A 297 -7.26 -31.06 -3.89
N VAL A 298 -6.72 -31.42 -2.72
CA VAL A 298 -5.43 -30.92 -2.23
C VAL A 298 -4.48 -32.10 -1.95
N ARG A 299 -3.32 -32.12 -2.61
CA ARG A 299 -2.32 -33.21 -2.49
C ARG A 299 -1.03 -32.72 -1.85
N ILE A 300 -0.54 -33.40 -0.81
CA ILE A 300 0.78 -33.14 -0.23
C ILE A 300 1.84 -33.89 -1.04
N VAL A 301 2.53 -33.18 -1.93
CA VAL A 301 3.45 -33.76 -2.92
C VAL A 301 4.91 -33.79 -2.48
N ALA A 302 5.26 -33.03 -1.45
CA ALA A 302 6.55 -33.14 -0.78
C ALA A 302 6.41 -32.84 0.71
N ALA A 303 7.28 -33.43 1.52
CA ALA A 303 7.39 -33.15 2.94
C ALA A 303 8.84 -33.34 3.40
N ALA A 304 9.31 -32.51 4.32
CA ALA A 304 10.60 -32.65 4.99
C ALA A 304 10.39 -32.69 6.50
N ALA A 305 10.90 -33.75 7.14
CA ALA A 305 10.95 -33.86 8.59
C ALA A 305 12.39 -33.61 9.06
N ASP A 306 12.56 -32.72 10.02
CA ASP A 306 13.85 -32.35 10.58
C ASP A 306 14.05 -33.01 11.93
N PHE A 307 15.19 -33.65 12.12
CA PHE A 307 15.60 -34.22 13.39
C PHE A 307 16.47 -33.22 14.14
N PHE A 308 16.06 -32.92 15.36
CA PHE A 308 16.82 -32.15 16.33
C PHE A 308 17.25 -33.06 17.48
N ALA A 309 18.47 -32.85 17.97
CA ALA A 309 18.97 -33.47 19.19
C ALA A 309 19.47 -32.39 20.14
N GLU A 310 19.36 -32.68 21.43
CA GLU A 310 19.89 -31.83 22.48
C GLU A 310 21.41 -32.05 22.58
N ASP A 311 22.17 -30.96 22.62
CA ASP A 311 23.60 -30.99 22.87
C ASP A 311 23.93 -31.17 24.37
N GLU A 312 25.21 -31.26 24.71
CA GLU A 312 25.67 -31.38 26.11
C GLU A 312 25.28 -30.18 27.00
N ASP A 313 24.95 -29.04 26.40
CA ASP A 313 24.58 -27.79 27.07
C ASP A 313 23.04 -27.61 27.18
N GLY A 314 22.25 -28.58 26.71
CA GLY A 314 20.77 -28.51 26.73
C GLY A 314 20.15 -27.76 25.55
N ALA A 315 20.93 -27.37 24.52
CA ALA A 315 20.42 -26.68 23.35
C ALA A 315 20.04 -27.67 22.24
N TRP A 316 18.85 -27.49 21.68
CA TRP A 316 18.38 -28.29 20.54
C TRP A 316 19.05 -27.82 19.25
N ARG A 317 19.77 -28.71 18.58
CA ARG A 317 20.44 -28.44 17.30
C ARG A 317 19.86 -29.31 16.20
N HIS A 318 19.72 -28.75 15.02
CA HIS A 318 19.39 -29.52 13.82
C HIS A 318 20.51 -30.52 13.54
N VAL A 319 20.14 -31.77 13.29
CA VAL A 319 21.08 -32.86 13.02
C VAL A 319 20.99 -33.29 11.57
N ARG A 320 19.77 -33.53 11.08
CA ARG A 320 19.52 -33.99 9.70
C ARG A 320 18.06 -33.83 9.32
N SER A 321 17.78 -33.91 8.02
CA SER A 321 16.43 -33.88 7.46
C SER A 321 16.13 -35.19 6.73
N TRP A 322 14.86 -35.60 6.78
CA TRP A 322 14.30 -36.70 6.00
C TRP A 322 13.26 -36.14 5.05
N GLU A 323 13.55 -36.21 3.76
CA GLU A 323 12.67 -35.69 2.71
C GLU A 323 11.86 -36.81 2.05
N SER A 324 10.65 -36.46 1.63
CA SER A 324 9.81 -37.32 0.81
C SER A 324 9.15 -36.51 -0.31
N LYS A 325 9.10 -37.08 -1.51
CA LYS A 325 8.42 -36.49 -2.67
C LYS A 325 7.55 -37.56 -3.33
N ASP A 326 6.29 -37.23 -3.53
CA ASP A 326 5.31 -38.10 -4.17
C ASP A 326 4.21 -37.30 -4.87
N ALA A 327 4.20 -37.33 -6.20
CA ALA A 327 3.20 -36.60 -7.00
C ALA A 327 1.75 -37.07 -6.78
N SER A 328 1.54 -38.28 -6.22
CA SER A 328 0.21 -38.81 -5.86
C SER A 328 -0.39 -38.16 -4.61
N GLY A 329 0.39 -37.42 -3.83
CA GLY A 329 -0.06 -36.80 -2.58
C GLY A 329 0.25 -37.60 -1.31
N ALA A 330 1.02 -38.69 -1.41
CA ALA A 330 1.35 -39.55 -0.26
C ALA A 330 2.68 -39.17 0.45
N ALA A 331 3.30 -38.04 0.12
CA ALA A 331 4.63 -37.69 0.61
C ALA A 331 4.71 -37.68 2.15
N LEU A 332 3.69 -37.15 2.83
CA LEU A 332 3.65 -37.13 4.29
C LEU A 332 3.46 -38.55 4.89
N ARG A 333 2.68 -39.42 4.23
CA ARG A 333 2.42 -40.79 4.67
C ARG A 333 3.66 -41.68 4.63
N HIS A 334 4.63 -41.37 3.77
CA HIS A 334 5.90 -42.11 3.71
C HIS A 334 6.66 -42.10 5.05
N PHE A 335 6.45 -41.09 5.89
CA PHE A 335 7.08 -41.05 7.20
C PHE A 335 6.61 -42.18 8.13
N LYS A 336 5.44 -42.79 7.91
CA LYS A 336 4.98 -43.96 8.69
C LYS A 336 5.94 -45.15 8.62
N ALA A 337 6.49 -45.39 7.44
CA ALA A 337 7.39 -46.50 7.18
C ALA A 337 8.86 -46.14 7.46
N SER A 338 9.13 -44.91 7.92
CA SER A 338 10.47 -44.39 8.19
C SER A 338 10.81 -44.39 9.69
N GLU A 339 11.98 -43.89 10.04
CA GLU A 339 12.40 -43.62 11.42
C GLU A 339 11.80 -42.34 12.03
N VAL A 340 11.13 -41.51 11.24
CA VAL A 340 10.53 -40.23 11.69
C VAL A 340 9.44 -40.51 12.73
N ARG A 341 9.60 -39.92 13.92
CA ARG A 341 8.62 -39.98 15.02
C ARG A 341 8.39 -38.57 15.56
N PHE A 342 7.39 -37.88 15.00
CA PHE A 342 7.06 -36.51 15.38
C PHE A 342 6.89 -36.36 16.89
N GLY A 343 7.41 -35.26 17.44
CA GLY A 343 7.43 -34.98 18.88
C GLY A 343 8.59 -35.61 19.66
N ARG A 344 9.37 -36.53 19.08
CA ARG A 344 10.60 -37.09 19.70
C ARG A 344 11.87 -36.53 19.06
N GLY A 345 11.99 -35.21 19.04
CA GLY A 345 13.07 -34.50 18.33
C GLY A 345 12.84 -34.33 16.84
N TRP A 346 11.93 -35.10 16.23
CA TRP A 346 11.48 -34.86 14.86
C TRP A 346 10.37 -33.80 14.79
N ARG A 347 10.52 -32.84 13.88
CA ARG A 347 9.55 -31.79 13.58
C ARG A 347 9.31 -31.73 12.07
N LEU A 348 8.12 -31.35 11.64
CA LEU A 348 7.89 -31.10 10.22
C LEU A 348 8.47 -29.72 9.89
N GLY A 349 9.47 -29.69 9.00
CA GLY A 349 10.15 -28.46 8.60
C GLY A 349 9.51 -27.82 7.36
N GLU A 350 9.08 -28.65 6.42
CA GLU A 350 8.48 -28.17 5.16
C GLU A 350 7.40 -29.14 4.67
N ILE A 351 6.37 -28.58 4.04
CA ILE A 351 5.48 -29.32 3.14
C ILE A 351 5.27 -28.54 1.84
N THR A 352 5.15 -29.27 0.74
CA THR A 352 4.65 -28.73 -0.53
C THR A 352 3.35 -29.43 -0.87
N PHE A 353 2.30 -28.67 -1.15
CA PHE A 353 1.03 -29.21 -1.61
C PHE A 353 0.59 -28.55 -2.91
N ARG A 354 -0.27 -29.26 -3.65
CA ARG A 354 -0.91 -28.79 -4.88
C ARG A 354 -2.41 -28.74 -4.67
N VAL A 355 -3.01 -27.62 -5.05
CA VAL A 355 -4.46 -27.42 -5.05
C VAL A 355 -4.95 -27.55 -6.49
N PHE A 356 -5.92 -28.43 -6.71
CA PHE A 356 -6.59 -28.62 -7.99
C PHE A 356 -7.96 -27.95 -7.93
N PHE A 357 -8.27 -27.11 -8.92
CA PHE A 357 -9.55 -26.44 -9.06
C PHE A 357 -10.39 -27.11 -10.15
N LYS A 358 -11.71 -27.02 -10.03
CA LYS A 358 -12.67 -27.51 -11.03
C LYS A 358 -12.63 -26.72 -12.34
#